data_AF-A0A1C3XL70-F1
#
_entry.id   AF-A0A1C3XL70-F1
#
_cell.length_a   1.000
_cell.length_b   1.000
_cell.length_c   1.000
_cell.angle_alpha   90.00
_cell.angle_beta   90.00
_cell.angle_gamma   90.00
#
_symmetry.space_group_name_H-M   'P 1'
#
loop_
_entity.id
_entity.type
_entity.pdbx_description
1 polymer ?
#
loop_
_entity_poly.entity_id
_entity_poly.type
_entity_poly.pdbx_seq_one_letter_code
_entity_poly.pdbx_strand_id
1 'polypeptide(L)'
;MSAGHLRNTRAMAASPRCGAGTRGGLACRAPAVRGKLRCRMHGGAPGSGAPWGNRNAHKLGVFTQERIAERRAIRQLLDEAGKLLGEMASDDPRDQTA
;
A
#
# COMPACT_ATOMS: atom_id res chain seq x y z
N MET A 1 -30.00 -20.38 21.93
CA MET A 1 -30.19 -19.40 20.84
C MET A 1 -31.55 -19.66 20.20
N SER A 2 -32.56 -18.83 20.49
CA SER A 2 -33.95 -19.10 20.13
C SER A 2 -34.16 -19.06 18.60
N ALA A 3 -34.64 -20.16 18.03
CA ALA A 3 -34.74 -20.40 16.59
C ALA A 3 -35.85 -19.59 15.88
N GLY A 4 -36.61 -18.75 16.59
CA GLY A 4 -37.85 -18.15 16.08
C GLY A 4 -37.81 -16.65 15.74
N HIS A 5 -36.69 -15.94 15.86
CA HIS A 5 -36.65 -14.52 15.47
C HIS A 5 -36.13 -14.34 14.05
N LEU A 6 -36.93 -13.68 13.21
CA LEU A 6 -36.54 -13.25 11.87
C LEU A 6 -35.44 -12.19 11.99
N ARG A 7 -34.23 -12.52 11.54
CA ARG A 7 -33.12 -11.57 11.49
C ARG A 7 -33.24 -10.70 10.25
N ASN A 8 -33.19 -9.38 10.42
CA ASN A 8 -33.03 -8.46 9.31
C ASN A 8 -31.59 -8.51 8.77
N THR A 9 -31.31 -9.47 7.88
CA THR A 9 -29.99 -9.68 7.27
C THR A 9 -29.83 -9.04 5.89
N ARG A 10 -30.89 -8.41 5.34
CA ARG A 10 -30.89 -7.86 3.97
C ARG A 10 -29.74 -6.88 3.76
N ALA A 11 -29.52 -5.95 4.70
CA ALA A 11 -28.41 -5.01 4.64
C ALA A 11 -27.04 -5.73 4.63
N MET A 12 -26.88 -6.74 5.48
CA MET A 12 -25.65 -7.54 5.51
C MET A 12 -25.44 -8.35 4.24
N ALA A 13 -26.49 -8.79 3.54
CA ALA A 13 -26.40 -9.52 2.28
C ALA A 13 -26.06 -8.60 1.11
N ALA A 14 -26.66 -7.41 1.06
CA ALA A 14 -26.46 -6.43 -0.01
C ALA A 14 -25.10 -5.70 0.07
N SER A 15 -24.47 -5.62 1.26
CA SER A 15 -23.16 -4.97 1.39
C SER A 15 -22.06 -5.69 0.59
N PRO A 16 -21.07 -4.95 0.05
CA PRO A 16 -19.84 -5.54 -0.47
C PRO A 16 -19.14 -6.43 0.56
N ARG A 17 -18.44 -7.48 0.12
CA ARG A 17 -17.61 -8.30 1.01
C ARG A 17 -16.29 -7.60 1.30
N CYS A 18 -15.78 -7.77 2.51
CA CYS A 18 -14.53 -7.16 2.95
C CYS A 18 -13.32 -7.53 2.08
N GLY A 19 -13.19 -8.80 1.68
CA GLY A 19 -12.11 -9.25 0.78
C GLY A 19 -10.68 -9.19 1.33
N ALA A 20 -10.47 -8.82 2.60
CA ALA A 20 -9.12 -8.83 3.19
C ALA A 20 -8.64 -10.27 3.39
N GLY A 21 -7.34 -10.53 3.22
CA GLY A 21 -6.76 -11.84 3.51
C GLY A 21 -6.95 -12.23 4.97
N THR A 22 -7.49 -13.42 5.21
CA THR A 22 -7.60 -14.00 6.56
C THR A 22 -6.37 -14.86 6.86
N ARG A 23 -6.13 -15.19 8.13
CA ARG A 23 -5.02 -16.08 8.54
C ARG A 23 -5.08 -17.46 7.89
N GLY A 24 -6.27 -17.91 7.49
CA GLY A 24 -6.47 -19.18 6.77
C GLY A 24 -6.28 -19.07 5.25
N GLY A 25 -5.71 -17.97 4.74
CA GLY A 25 -5.42 -17.79 3.31
C GLY A 25 -6.63 -17.41 2.43
N LEU A 26 -7.85 -17.43 2.98
CA LEU A 26 -9.06 -17.07 2.26
C LEU A 26 -9.39 -15.58 2.39
N ALA A 27 -10.15 -15.05 1.43
CA ALA A 27 -10.69 -13.71 1.50
C ALA A 27 -11.82 -13.58 2.53
N CYS A 28 -11.84 -12.48 3.29
CA CYS A 28 -12.83 -12.22 4.32
C CYS A 28 -14.23 -12.01 3.72
N ARG A 29 -15.18 -12.84 4.14
CA ARG A 29 -16.59 -12.82 3.69
C ARG A 29 -17.51 -11.94 4.56
N ALA A 30 -16.98 -11.28 5.58
CA ALA A 30 -17.76 -10.35 6.40
C ALA A 30 -18.21 -9.14 5.56
N PRO A 31 -19.41 -8.58 5.83
CA PRO A 31 -19.87 -7.39 5.14
C PRO A 31 -18.96 -6.20 5.45
N ALA A 32 -18.67 -5.39 4.42
CA ALA A 32 -17.96 -4.13 4.59
C ALA A 32 -18.82 -3.13 5.41
N VAL A 33 -18.14 -2.28 6.18
CA VAL A 33 -18.82 -1.19 6.90
C VAL A 33 -19.33 -0.18 5.87
N ARG A 34 -20.51 0.40 6.11
CA ARG A 34 -21.11 1.41 5.21
C ARG A 34 -20.09 2.52 4.89
N GLY A 35 -19.89 2.81 3.60
CA GLY A 35 -18.95 3.83 3.14
C GLY A 35 -17.47 3.42 3.21
N LYS A 36 -17.15 2.16 3.52
CA LYS A 36 -15.78 1.65 3.59
C LYS A 36 -15.62 0.38 2.76
N LEU A 37 -14.36 0.07 2.44
CA LEU A 37 -14.00 -1.12 1.67
C LEU A 37 -13.88 -2.39 2.52
N ARG A 38 -13.66 -2.26 3.83
CA ARG A 38 -13.35 -3.39 4.72
C ARG A 38 -14.37 -3.54 5.86
N CYS A 39 -14.44 -4.74 6.44
CA CYS A 39 -15.29 -5.00 7.61
C CYS A 39 -14.66 -4.42 8.89
N ARG A 40 -15.44 -4.39 9.97
CA ARG A 40 -14.99 -3.90 11.29
C ARG A 40 -13.66 -4.51 11.74
N MET A 41 -13.45 -5.80 11.48
CA MET A 41 -12.26 -6.55 11.92
C MET A 41 -11.01 -6.28 11.07
N HIS A 42 -11.16 -5.82 9.83
CA HIS A 42 -10.05 -5.61 8.89
C HIS A 42 -9.90 -4.12 8.54
N GLY A 43 -10.00 -3.24 9.55
CA GLY A 43 -9.77 -1.80 9.39
C GLY A 43 -11.00 -0.98 8.99
N GLY A 44 -12.20 -1.55 9.02
CA GLY A 44 -13.45 -0.83 8.77
C GLY A 44 -14.05 -0.16 10.00
N ALA A 45 -13.57 -0.44 11.22
CA ALA A 45 -14.16 0.14 12.44
C ALA A 45 -14.01 1.68 12.48
N PRO A 46 -14.89 2.40 13.19
CA PRO A 46 -14.65 3.80 13.54
C PRO A 46 -13.28 3.96 14.19
N GLY A 47 -12.52 5.00 13.80
CA GLY A 47 -11.15 5.21 14.29
C GLY A 47 -10.12 4.18 13.82
N SER A 48 -10.44 3.31 12.85
CA SER A 48 -9.44 2.44 12.22
C SER A 48 -8.49 3.25 11.34
N GLY A 49 -7.21 2.90 11.39
CA GLY A 49 -6.14 3.59 10.68
C GLY A 49 -5.34 4.51 11.60
N ALA A 50 -4.22 5.02 11.10
CA ALA A 50 -3.45 6.01 11.83
C ALA A 50 -4.24 7.33 11.90
N PRO A 51 -4.26 8.02 13.06
CA PRO A 51 -4.83 9.36 13.12
C PRO A 51 -4.00 10.32 12.25
N TRP A 52 -4.64 11.40 11.83
CA TRP A 52 -3.93 12.48 11.16
C TRP A 52 -2.82 13.04 12.07
N GLY A 53 -1.62 13.25 11.51
CA GLY A 53 -0.46 13.72 12.28
C GLY A 53 0.22 12.66 13.15
N ASN A 54 -0.01 11.36 12.92
CA ASN A 54 0.64 10.30 13.69
C ASN A 54 2.18 10.28 13.56
N ARG A 55 2.87 10.78 14.59
CA ARG A 55 4.34 10.77 14.69
C ARG A 55 4.95 9.39 14.97
N ASN A 56 4.17 8.37 15.32
CA ASN A 56 4.72 7.02 15.53
C ASN A 56 5.32 6.43 14.24
N ALA A 57 4.74 6.76 13.09
CA ALA A 57 5.30 6.37 11.78
C ALA A 57 6.55 7.18 11.41
N HIS A 58 6.80 8.32 12.08
CA HIS A 58 7.96 9.18 11.82
C HIS A 58 9.24 8.65 12.48
N LYS A 59 9.16 7.63 13.34
CA LYS A 59 10.33 7.06 14.04
C LYS A 59 11.45 6.64 13.10
N LEU A 60 11.10 6.07 11.94
CA LEU A 60 12.09 5.67 10.93
C LEU A 60 12.44 6.82 9.98
N GLY A 61 11.69 7.92 9.98
CA GLY A 61 11.86 9.05 9.06
C GLY A 61 11.61 8.72 7.59
N VAL A 62 11.48 7.44 7.20
CA VAL A 62 11.45 6.97 5.80
C VAL A 62 10.36 7.66 4.97
N PHE A 63 9.26 8.06 5.60
CA PHE A 63 8.15 8.74 4.93
C PHE A 63 8.10 10.25 5.16
N THR A 64 9.13 10.85 5.77
CA THR A 64 9.21 12.31 5.88
C THR A 64 9.54 12.93 4.53
N GLN A 65 9.14 14.18 4.34
CA GLN A 65 9.40 14.91 3.10
C GLN A 65 10.90 15.01 2.81
N GLU A 66 11.73 15.24 3.84
CA GLU A 66 13.18 15.37 3.65
C GLU A 66 13.79 14.05 3.14
N ARG A 67 13.45 12.92 3.77
CA ARG A 67 13.97 11.59 3.37
C ARG A 67 13.44 11.16 2.01
N ILE A 68 12.21 11.55 1.65
CA ILE A 68 11.66 11.31 0.30
C ILE A 68 12.44 12.13 -0.73
N ALA A 69 12.71 13.42 -0.46
CA ALA A 69 13.45 14.30 -1.36
C ALA A 69 14.88 13.80 -1.57
N GLU A 70 15.57 13.42 -0.50
CA GLU A 70 16.92 12.85 -0.56
C GLU A 70 16.97 11.57 -1.41
N ARG A 71 16.04 10.62 -1.20
CA ARG A 71 15.97 9.42 -2.05
C ARG A 71 15.73 9.73 -3.52
N ARG A 72 14.95 10.77 -3.83
CA ARG A 72 14.72 11.19 -5.22
C ARG A 72 16.00 11.76 -5.83
N ALA A 73 16.71 12.61 -5.10
CA ALA A 73 17.99 13.18 -5.54
C ALA A 73 19.05 12.09 -5.77
N ILE A 74 19.17 11.12 -4.86
CA ILE A 74 20.10 9.99 -5.02
C ILE A 74 19.76 9.17 -6.27
N ARG A 75 18.48 8.86 -6.52
CA ARG A 75 18.08 8.12 -7.73
C ARG A 75 18.43 8.89 -9.00
N GLN A 76 18.12 10.18 -9.02
CA GLN A 76 18.46 11.02 -10.18
C GLN A 76 19.97 11.01 -10.45
N LEU A 77 20.80 11.14 -9.41
CA LEU A 77 22.25 11.09 -9.55
C LEU A 77 22.74 9.74 -10.09
N LEU A 78 22.18 8.63 -9.59
CA LEU A 78 22.52 7.29 -10.06
C LEU A 78 22.10 7.08 -11.53
N ASP A 79 20.94 7.59 -11.92
CA ASP A 79 20.45 7.52 -13.30
C ASP A 79 21.35 8.34 -14.25
N GLU A 80 21.78 9.54 -13.83
CA GLU A 80 22.71 10.38 -14.59
C GLU A 80 24.09 9.74 -14.72
N ALA A 81 24.63 9.20 -13.62
CA ALA A 81 25.90 8.48 -13.63
C ALA A 81 25.85 7.23 -14.53
N GLY A 82 24.74 6.49 -14.51
CA GLY A 82 24.52 5.33 -15.37
C GLY A 82 24.50 5.70 -16.86
N LYS A 83 23.86 6.81 -17.22
CA LYS A 83 23.87 7.32 -18.61
C LYS A 83 25.28 7.70 -19.06
N LEU A 84 26.01 8.45 -18.23
CA LEU A 84 27.39 8.85 -18.54
C LEU A 84 28.29 7.64 -18.76
N LEU A 85 28.21 6.64 -17.88
CA LEU A 85 28.98 5.39 -18.05
C LEU A 85 28.59 4.64 -19.33
N GLY A 86 27.31 4.66 -19.69
CA GLY A 86 26.82 4.11 -20.95
C GLY A 86 27.43 4.82 -22.16
N GLU A 87 27.40 6.15 -22.18
CA GLU A 87 28.00 6.99 -23.23
C GLU A 87 29.50 6.71 -23.38
N MET A 88 30.24 6.70 -22.26
CA MET A 88 31.68 6.40 -22.26
C MET A 88 32.02 4.99 -22.73
N ALA A 89 31.15 4.01 -22.46
CA ALA A 89 31.35 2.64 -22.93
C ALA A 89 31.07 2.51 -24.44
N SER A 90 30.12 3.27 -24.99
CA SER A 90 29.86 3.33 -26.43
C SER A 90 30.91 4.14 -27.21
N ASP A 91 31.61 5.07 -26.56
CA ASP A 91 32.68 5.88 -27.17
C ASP A 91 34.07 5.21 -27.08
N ASP A 92 34.17 3.95 -26.66
CA ASP A 92 35.44 3.21 -26.60
C ASP A 92 36.01 2.97 -28.02
N PRO A 93 37.20 3.49 -28.36
CA PRO A 93 37.81 3.30 -29.67
C PRO A 93 38.08 1.83 -30.03
N ARG A 94 38.05 0.93 -29.05
CA ARG A 94 38.25 -0.51 -29.24
C ARG A 94 37.03 -1.24 -29.81
N ASP A 95 35.85 -0.61 -29.79
CA ASP A 95 34.58 -1.15 -30.33
C ASP A 95 34.27 -0.62 -31.75
N GLN A 96 35.08 0.31 -32.27
CA GLN A 96 34.92 0.92 -33.60
C GLN A 96 35.74 0.21 -34.71
N THR A 97 36.47 -0.86 -34.37
CA THR A 97 37.19 -1.70 -35.35
C THR A 97 36.59 -3.10 -35.43
N ALA A 98 35.56 -3.24 -36.26
CA ALA A 98 35.18 -4.48 -36.93
C ALA A 98 34.55 -4.16 -38.30
#